data_AF-A0A3D0NVJ2-F1
#
_entry.id   AF-A0A3D0NVJ2-F1
#
_cell.length_a   1.000
_cell.length_b   1.000
_cell.length_c   1.000
_cell.angle_alpha   90.00
_cell.angle_beta   90.00
_cell.angle_gamma   90.00
#
_symmetry.space_group_name_H-M   'P 1'
#
loop_
_entity.id
_entity.type
_entity.pdbx_description
1 polymer ?
#
loop_
_entity_poly.entity_id
_entity_poly.type
_entity_poly.pdbx_seq_one_letter_code
_entity_poly.pdbx_strand_id
1 'polypeptide(L)' 'MDKKKELERIKEESGLSWRKFAESFGIPYRTVQDWHLGNRPMPEYILRLMVYKVETEKLLREYKIEKR' A
#
# COMPACT_ATOMS: atom_id res chain seq x y z
N MET A 1 -1.37 8.39 -14.24
CA MET A 1 -1.77 7.31 -13.31
C MET A 1 -2.56 7.94 -12.18
N ASP A 2 -3.76 7.44 -11.91
CA ASP A 2 -4.58 7.95 -10.80
C ASP A 2 -4.02 7.41 -9.47
N LYS A 3 -3.30 8.27 -8.74
CA LYS A 3 -2.60 7.91 -7.49
C LYS A 3 -3.56 7.38 -6.42
N LYS A 4 -4.80 7.86 -6.41
CA LYS A 4 -5.82 7.44 -5.44
C LYS A 4 -6.28 6.03 -5.75
N LYS A 5 -6.62 5.74 -7.00
CA LYS A 5 -7.02 4.40 -7.43
C LYS A 5 -5.92 3.37 -7.17
N GLU A 6 -4.68 3.76 -7.41
CA GLU A 6 -3.56 2.86 -7.13
C GLU A 6 -3.40 2.59 -5.63
N LEU A 7 -3.51 3.62 -4.79
CA LEU A 7 -3.48 3.44 -3.34
C LEU A 7 -4.58 2.50 -2.84
N GLU A 8 -5.79 2.62 -3.40
CA GLU A 8 -6.91 1.73 -3.10
C GLU A 8 -6.60 0.29 -3.52
N ARG A 9 -6.11 0.08 -4.75
CA ARG A 9 -5.70 -1.22 -5.28
C ARG A 9 -4.69 -1.93 -4.38
N ILE A 10 -3.57 -1.28 -4.06
CA ILE A 10 -2.52 -1.91 -3.24
C ILE A 10 -2.95 -2.15 -1.79
N LYS A 11 -3.85 -1.30 -1.26
CA LYS A 11 -4.44 -1.54 0.05
C LYS A 11 -5.32 -2.78 0.03
N GLU A 12 -6.11 -2.99 -1.02
CA GLU A 12 -6.96 -4.19 -1.18
C GLU A 12 -6.10 -5.44 -1.33
N GLU A 13 -5.06 -5.39 -2.16
CA GLU A 13 -4.11 -6.49 -2.34
C GLU A 13 -3.35 -6.86 -1.06
N SER A 14 -3.07 -5.88 -0.19
CA SER A 14 -2.43 -6.15 1.09
C SER A 14 -3.31 -7.01 2.03
N GLY A 15 -4.64 -6.97 1.87
CA GLY A 15 -5.60 -7.61 2.78
C GLY A 15 -5.66 -6.98 4.18
N LEU A 16 -5.03 -5.82 4.38
CA LEU A 16 -4.96 -5.13 5.67
C LEU A 16 -6.07 -4.08 5.81
N SER A 17 -6.47 -3.80 7.06
CA SER A 17 -7.24 -2.59 7.35
C SER A 17 -6.37 -1.34 7.10
N TRP A 18 -6.99 -0.21 6.78
CA TRP A 18 -6.26 1.03 6.48
C TRP A 18 -5.27 1.45 7.58
N ARG A 19 -5.63 1.23 8.84
CA ARG A 19 -4.76 1.50 9.99
C ARG A 19 -3.50 0.62 9.96
N LYS A 20 -3.67 -0.69 9.81
CA LYS A 20 -2.55 -1.64 9.73
C LYS A 20 -1.70 -1.43 8.48
N PHE A 21 -2.33 -1.06 7.36
CA PHE A 21 -1.65 -0.70 6.13
C PHE A 21 -0.70 0.47 6.38
N ALA A 22 -1.20 1.56 6.96
CA ALA A 22 -0.38 2.73 7.29
C ALA A 22 0.76 2.39 8.28
N GLU A 23 0.46 1.63 9.34
CA GLU A 23 1.42 1.15 10.32
C GLU A 23 2.55 0.32 9.66
N SER A 24 2.23 -0.49 8.65
CA SER A 24 3.23 -1.29 7.92
C SER A 24 4.31 -0.44 7.21
N PHE A 25 3.97 0.79 6.84
CA PHE A 25 4.89 1.74 6.20
C PHE A 25 5.51 2.72 7.20
N GLY A 26 5.16 2.64 8.49
CA GLY A 26 5.56 3.63 9.49
C GLY A 26 4.95 5.01 9.24
N ILE A 27 3.83 5.07 8.51
CA ILE A 27 3.16 6.32 8.14
C ILE A 27 1.95 6.52 9.06
N PRO A 28 1.72 7.72 9.60
CA PRO A 28 0.51 8.01 10.36
C PRO A 28 -0.76 7.73 9.55
N TYR A 29 -1.74 7.06 10.16
CA TYR A 29 -3.00 6.73 9.48
C TYR A 29 -3.70 7.97 8.86
N ARG A 30 -3.70 9.11 9.56
CA ARG A 30 -4.25 10.37 9.04
C ARG A 30 -3.60 10.81 7.73
N THR A 31 -2.29 10.60 7.56
CA THR A 31 -1.60 10.97 6.33
C THR A 31 -2.08 10.15 5.14
N VAL A 32 -2.29 8.85 5.33
CA VAL A 32 -2.87 7.97 4.30
C VAL A 32 -4.32 8.35 4.01
N GLN A 33 -5.09 8.71 5.05
CA GLN A 33 -6.46 9.20 4.92
C GLN A 33 -6.52 10.51 4.11
N ASP A 34 -5.64 11.47 4.39
CA ASP A 34 -5.57 12.74 3.65
C ASP A 34 -5.22 12.54 2.17
N TRP A 35 -4.36 11.56 1.87
CA TRP A 35 -4.07 11.17 0.49
C TRP A 35 -5.28 10.55 -0.21
N HIS A 36 -6.00 9.66 0.46
CA HIS A 36 -7.18 9.00 -0.09
C HIS A 36 -8.37 9.96 -0.28
N LEU A 37 -8.56 10.90 0.64
CA LEU A 37 -9.59 11.94 0.55
C LEU A 37 -9.22 13.06 -0.43
N GLY A 38 -7.95 13.15 -0.84
CA GLY A 38 -7.46 14.21 -1.74
C GLY A 38 -7.18 15.53 -1.03
N ASN A 39 -7.21 15.56 0.31
CA ASN A 39 -6.86 16.73 1.12
C ASN A 39 -5.39 17.13 0.95
N ARG A 40 -4.53 16.15 0.67
CA ARG A 40 -3.09 16.36 0.45
C ARG A 40 -2.62 15.56 -0.76
N PRO A 41 -1.79 16.14 -1.66
CA PRO A 41 -1.22 15.38 -2.75
C PRO A 41 -0.25 14.33 -2.21
N MET A 42 -0.41 13.09 -2.67
CA MET A 42 0.52 12.01 -2.36
C MET A 42 1.83 12.19 -3.15
N PRO A 43 3.00 12.15 -2.48
CA PRO A 43 4.28 12.08 -3.16
C PRO A 43 4.38 10.82 -4.00
N GLU A 44 4.79 10.95 -5.26
CA GLU A 44 4.78 9.81 -6.19
C GLU A 44 5.78 8.71 -5.80
N TYR A 45 6.93 9.08 -5.26
CA TYR A 45 7.93 8.11 -4.83
C TYR A 45 7.43 7.21 -3.69
N ILE A 46 6.60 7.74 -2.78
CA ILE A 46 5.98 6.95 -1.71
C ILE A 46 5.03 5.92 -2.30
N LEU A 47 4.20 6.32 -3.27
CA LEU A 47 3.29 5.39 -3.95
C LEU A 47 4.07 4.23 -4.60
N ARG A 48 5.16 4.54 -5.31
CA ARG A 48 6.02 3.52 -5.94
C ARG A 48 6.62 2.55 -4.92
N LEU A 49 7.08 3.06 -3.77
CA LEU A 49 7.59 2.22 -2.68
C LEU A 49 6.51 1.33 -2.08
N MET A 50 5.28 1.84 -1.93
CA MET A 50 4.15 1.06 -1.44
C MET A 50 3.79 -0.07 -2.39
N VAL A 51 3.68 0.22 -3.69
CA VAL A 51 3.44 -0.77 -4.75
C VAL A 51 4.51 -1.86 -4.71
N TYR A 52 5.79 -1.46 -4.76
CA TYR A 52 6.91 -2.40 -4.74
C TYR A 52 6.88 -3.34 -3.53
N LYS A 53 6.61 -2.80 -2.33
CA LYS A 53 6.54 -3.60 -1.11
C LYS A 53 5.40 -4.62 -1.16
N VAL A 54 4.19 -4.18 -1.52
CA VAL A 54 3.00 -5.06 -1.57
C VAL A 54 3.18 -6.18 -2.59
N GLU A 55 3.69 -5.86 -3.78
CA GLU A 55 3.97 -6.85 -4.83
C GLU A 55 5.07 -7.83 -4.39
N THR A 56 6.14 -7.35 -3.76
CA THR A 56 7.21 -8.20 -3.23
C THR A 56 6.69 -9.14 -2.15
N GLU A 57 5.85 -8.65 -1.22
CA GLU A 57 5.23 -9.48 -0.19
C GLU A 57 4.26 -10.52 -0.76
N LYS A 58 3.60 -10.22 -1.88
CA LYS A 58 2.76 -11.18 -2.60
C LYS A 58 3.62 -12.28 -3.24
N LEU A 59 4.67 -11.91 -3.97
CA LEU A 59 5.59 -12.87 -4.59
C LEU A 59 6.26 -13.78 -3.55
N LEU A 60 6.70 -13.23 -2.42
CA LEU A 60 7.28 -14.02 -1.31
C LEU A 60 6.27 -15.00 -0.69
N ARG A 61 4.98 -14.64 -0.66
CA ARG A 61 3.91 -15.54 -0.21
C ARG A 61 3.71 -16.69 -1.20
N GLU A 62 3.61 -16.37 -2.48
CA GLU A 62 3.46 -17.36 -3.56
C GLU A 62 4.65 -18.34 -3.61
N TYR A 63 5.88 -17.82 -3.54
CA TYR A 63 7.11 -18.63 -3.49
C TYR A 63 7.13 -19.61 -2.31
N LYS A 64 6.68 -19.17 -1.12
CA LYS A 64 6.59 -20.03 0.06
C LYS A 64 5.53 -21.12 -0.06
N ILE A 65 4.46 -20.89 -0.82
CA ILE A 65 3.40 -21.88 -1.08
C ILE A 65 3.92 -22.96 -2.04
N GLU A 66 4.61 -22.57 -3.11
CA GLU A 66 5.15 -23.50 -4.11
C GLU A 66 6.21 -24.46 -3.54
N LYS A 67 6.94 -24.03 -2.50
CA LYS A 67 7.99 -24.82 -1.85
C LYS A 67 7.52 -25.68 -0.67
N ARG A 68 6.22 -25.70 -0.38
CA ARG A 68 5.63 -26.40 0.78
C ARG A 68 4.86 -27.63 0.34
#